data_AF-A0AAD5C7M2-F1
#
_entry.id   AF-A0AAD5C7M2-F1
#
_cell.length_a   1.000
_cell.length_b   1.000
_cell.length_c   1.000
_cell.angle_alpha   90.00
_cell.angle_beta   90.00
_cell.angle_gamma   90.00
#
_symmetry.space_group_name_H-M   'P 1'
#
loop_
_entity.id
_entity.type
_entity.pdbx_description
1 polymer ?
#
loop_
_entity_poly.entity_id
_entity_poly.type
_entity_poly.pdbx_seq_one_letter_code
_entity_poly.pdbx_strand_id
1 'polypeptide(L)'
;MEIVRPFPANPDDITKFHSDDYVDFLASVTPDTVQDHTHIRHLKRFNVGEDCPVFDGIFDFCQASAGGSIGAAVKLNRQDADIAINWAGGLHHAKKSEASGFCYVNDIVLGILELLKVHRRVLYVDIDIHHGDGVEEAFFTTDRVMTVSFHKFGDFFPGTGHIKDIGANQGKYYALNVPLNDGMDDDSFRGLFRPIVHKVMEVYQPDAVVLQCGADSLAGDRLGCFNLSVKGHADCLRYLRSFNVPLMVLGGGGYTIRNVARCWCYETAVAVGVEPENKLPYNEYYEYFGPDYTLHVEPSPLDNQNTPKDLEKIRNMLLEQLSRLPHSPSVPFQVTPPVTEVPEEAKEPMEKRPKPRIWSGQEYDSDVDEEEKPRHQSFNANNSSTRHALRCSGVRKVKMGLCGMKDEDMMDGDAHSGVVTLLFCAAKNYEVVAFRRVMPKVVTLVNLWFNFLRMLTWMNYNF
;
A
#
# COMPACT_ATOMS: atom_id res chain seq x y z
N MET A 1 -21.97 -16.96 3.32
CA MET A 1 -20.79 -16.98 4.21
C MET A 1 -21.25 -16.71 5.64
N GLU A 2 -20.54 -17.25 6.63
CA GLU A 2 -20.70 -16.87 8.05
C GLU A 2 -20.00 -15.54 8.27
N ILE A 3 -20.66 -14.59 8.95
CA ILE A 3 -20.07 -13.29 9.31
C ILE A 3 -19.81 -13.33 10.80
N VAL A 4 -18.55 -13.21 11.19
CA VAL A 4 -18.09 -13.28 12.58
C VAL A 4 -17.54 -11.92 12.99
N ARG A 5 -17.76 -11.49 14.22
CA ARG A 5 -17.08 -10.32 14.76
C ARG A 5 -15.72 -10.75 15.32
N PRO A 6 -14.60 -10.15 14.90
CA PRO A 6 -13.30 -10.54 15.47
C PRO A 6 -13.26 -10.17 16.95
N PHE A 7 -12.63 -11.04 17.74
CA PHE A 7 -12.24 -10.69 19.10
C PHE A 7 -10.98 -9.83 19.02
N PRO A 8 -10.92 -8.66 19.69
CA PRO A 8 -9.70 -7.88 19.75
C PRO A 8 -8.56 -8.75 20.31
N ALA A 9 -7.45 -8.87 19.58
CA ALA A 9 -6.28 -9.62 20.04
C ALA A 9 -5.75 -9.01 21.34
N ASN A 10 -5.47 -9.83 22.34
CA ASN A 10 -4.85 -9.33 23.57
C ASN A 10 -3.38 -8.98 23.32
N PRO A 11 -2.77 -8.12 24.15
CA PRO A 11 -1.33 -7.88 24.08
C PRO A 11 -0.50 -9.18 24.05
N ASP A 12 -0.88 -10.18 24.85
CA ASP A 12 -0.23 -11.50 24.92
C ASP A 12 -0.33 -12.32 23.62
N ASP A 13 -1.35 -12.06 22.79
CA ASP A 13 -1.50 -12.67 21.47
C ASP A 13 -0.56 -11.99 20.48
N ILE A 14 -0.40 -10.67 20.56
CA ILE A 14 0.46 -9.86 19.68
C ILE A 14 1.94 -10.13 19.98
N THR A 15 2.31 -10.32 21.26
CA THR A 15 3.70 -10.63 21.68
C THR A 15 4.15 -12.05 21.32
N LYS A 16 3.29 -12.89 20.72
CA LYS A 16 3.73 -14.16 20.12
C LYS A 16 4.73 -13.94 18.98
N PHE A 17 4.70 -12.78 18.34
CA PHE A 17 5.70 -12.37 17.36
C PHE A 17 6.45 -11.10 17.80
N HIS A 18 5.71 -10.04 18.15
CA HIS A 18 6.29 -8.73 18.44
C HIS A 18 7.00 -8.69 19.79
N SER A 19 7.97 -7.78 19.96
CA SER A 19 8.63 -7.60 21.27
C SER A 19 7.68 -6.96 22.29
N ASP A 20 7.76 -7.39 23.54
CA ASP A 20 6.91 -6.91 24.63
C ASP A 20 6.94 -5.38 24.75
N ASP A 21 8.15 -4.80 24.66
CA ASP A 21 8.36 -3.35 24.76
C ASP A 21 7.78 -2.54 23.59
N TYR A 22 7.63 -3.16 22.42
CA TYR A 22 6.98 -2.53 21.26
C TYR A 22 5.45 -2.56 21.42
N VAL A 23 4.90 -3.68 21.89
CA VAL A 23 3.46 -3.83 22.15
C VAL A 23 3.03 -2.91 23.29
N ASP A 24 3.79 -2.84 24.38
CA ASP A 24 3.56 -1.90 25.49
C ASP A 24 3.54 -0.45 25.01
N PHE A 25 4.46 -0.08 24.11
CA PHE A 25 4.50 1.24 23.51
C PHE A 25 3.25 1.54 22.65
N LEU A 26 2.85 0.62 21.77
CA LEU A 26 1.64 0.80 20.95
C LEU A 26 0.38 0.92 21.83
N ALA A 27 0.33 0.19 22.94
CA ALA A 27 -0.78 0.24 23.89
C ALA A 27 -0.80 1.55 24.71
N SER A 28 0.35 2.21 24.91
CA SER A 28 0.44 3.44 25.69
C SER A 28 0.39 4.72 24.87
N VAL A 29 0.77 4.67 23.59
CA VAL A 29 0.93 5.87 22.75
C VAL A 29 -0.43 6.41 22.31
N THR A 30 -0.62 7.70 22.55
CA THR A 30 -1.76 8.50 22.10
C THR A 30 -1.27 9.83 21.52
N PRO A 31 -2.06 10.55 20.71
CA PRO A 31 -1.68 11.88 20.20
C PRO A 31 -1.24 12.86 21.29
N ASP A 32 -1.82 12.78 22.49
CA ASP A 32 -1.46 13.62 23.63
C ASP A 32 -0.07 13.29 24.21
N THR A 33 0.31 12.01 24.20
CA THR A 33 1.61 11.56 24.75
C THR A 33 2.79 11.81 23.82
N VAL A 34 2.56 12.16 22.54
CA VAL A 34 3.62 12.37 21.53
C VAL A 34 4.60 13.48 21.94
N GLN A 35 4.16 14.46 22.74
CA GLN A 35 5.00 15.57 23.19
C GLN A 35 5.89 15.23 24.40
N ASP A 36 5.69 14.08 25.04
CA ASP A 36 6.51 13.66 26.18
C ASP A 36 7.91 13.23 25.73
N HIS A 37 8.95 13.74 26.40
CA HIS A 37 10.35 13.45 26.08
C HIS A 37 10.70 11.95 26.08
N THR A 38 10.02 11.14 26.90
CA THR A 38 10.18 9.68 26.93
C THR A 38 9.63 9.02 25.67
N HIS A 39 8.47 9.48 25.17
CA HIS A 39 7.83 8.96 23.97
C HIS A 39 8.59 9.33 22.70
N ILE A 40 9.25 10.50 22.63
CA ILE A 40 10.07 10.90 21.47
C ILE A 40 11.17 9.87 21.15
N ARG A 41 11.79 9.27 22.17
CA ARG A 41 12.82 8.23 21.96
C ARG A 41 12.21 6.93 21.43
N HIS A 42 11.04 6.54 21.95
CA HIS A 42 10.32 5.34 21.52
C HIS A 42 9.77 5.48 20.11
N LEU A 43 9.20 6.64 19.76
CA LEU A 43 8.71 6.97 18.41
C LEU A 43 9.80 6.74 17.36
N LYS A 44 11.02 7.27 17.59
CA LYS A 44 12.16 7.02 16.69
C LYS A 44 12.63 5.57 16.69
N ARG A 45 12.66 4.91 17.85
CA ARG A 45 13.13 3.53 17.98
C ARG A 45 12.21 2.54 17.27
N PHE A 46 10.91 2.79 17.34
CA PHE A 46 9.87 1.90 16.83
C PHE A 46 9.31 2.37 15.48
N ASN A 47 9.97 3.35 14.85
CA ASN A 47 9.62 3.90 13.54
C ASN A 47 8.15 4.36 13.41
N VAL A 48 7.64 5.02 14.45
CA VAL A 48 6.30 5.61 14.48
C VAL A 48 6.44 7.13 14.40
N GLY A 49 5.88 7.74 13.35
CA GLY A 49 6.10 9.14 13.00
C GLY A 49 5.50 9.52 11.66
N GLU A 50 6.34 9.63 10.62
CA GLU A 50 5.97 10.15 9.30
C GLU A 50 5.00 9.21 8.57
N ASP A 51 5.51 8.09 8.05
CA ASP A 51 4.68 7.12 7.32
C ASP A 51 3.76 6.34 8.26
N CYS A 52 4.13 6.18 9.53
CA CYS A 52 3.35 5.45 10.53
C CYS A 52 2.89 6.41 11.64
N PRO A 53 1.88 7.27 11.42
CA PRO A 53 1.48 8.31 12.36
C PRO A 53 0.79 7.77 13.61
N VAL A 54 0.92 8.50 14.71
CA VAL A 54 0.08 8.26 15.90
C VAL A 54 -1.32 8.82 15.66
N PHE A 55 -2.34 8.01 15.89
CA PHE A 55 -3.74 8.42 15.83
C PHE A 55 -4.54 7.81 16.99
N ASP A 56 -5.69 8.42 17.30
CA ASP A 56 -6.58 7.93 18.35
C ASP A 56 -7.07 6.52 18.05
N GLY A 57 -6.84 5.59 18.97
CA GLY A 57 -7.26 4.18 18.82
C GLY A 57 -6.32 3.34 17.95
N ILE A 58 -5.06 3.74 17.78
CA ILE A 58 -4.05 2.94 17.07
C ILE A 58 -3.95 1.49 17.58
N PHE A 59 -3.96 1.30 18.91
CA PHE A 59 -3.90 -0.04 19.47
C PHE A 59 -5.18 -0.83 19.21
N ASP A 60 -6.36 -0.22 19.39
CA ASP A 60 -7.65 -0.86 19.08
C ASP A 60 -7.73 -1.31 17.61
N PHE A 61 -7.20 -0.50 16.68
CA PHE A 61 -7.07 -0.85 15.27
C PHE A 61 -6.19 -2.09 15.08
N CYS A 62 -5.01 -2.11 15.71
CA CYS A 62 -4.10 -3.26 15.66
C CYS A 62 -4.75 -4.52 16.25
N GLN A 63 -5.44 -4.40 17.38
CA GLN A 63 -6.11 -5.51 18.05
C GLN A 63 -7.22 -6.10 17.18
N ALA A 64 -8.01 -5.26 16.51
CA ALA A 64 -9.08 -5.72 15.62
C ALA A 64 -8.53 -6.43 14.37
N SER A 65 -7.49 -5.85 13.75
CA SER A 65 -6.83 -6.43 12.58
C SER A 65 -6.19 -7.79 12.90
N ALA A 66 -5.33 -7.84 13.93
CA ALA A 66 -4.68 -9.06 14.39
C ALA A 66 -5.69 -10.12 14.86
N GLY A 67 -6.72 -9.70 15.60
CA GLY A 67 -7.77 -10.58 16.10
C GLY A 67 -8.57 -11.26 14.99
N GLY A 68 -8.82 -10.55 13.89
CA GLY A 68 -9.46 -11.12 12.70
C GLY A 68 -8.63 -12.22 12.05
N SER A 69 -7.33 -11.99 11.87
CA SER A 69 -6.42 -12.96 11.21
C SER A 69 -6.13 -14.16 12.10
N ILE A 70 -5.96 -13.97 13.42
CA ILE A 70 -5.84 -15.08 14.37
C ILE A 70 -7.15 -15.88 14.41
N GLY A 71 -8.31 -15.22 14.50
CA GLY A 71 -9.62 -15.89 14.51
C GLY A 71 -9.88 -16.68 13.22
N ALA A 72 -9.50 -16.14 12.07
CA ALA A 72 -9.55 -16.83 10.78
C ALA A 72 -8.68 -18.10 10.80
N ALA A 73 -7.43 -18.00 11.26
CA ALA A 73 -6.54 -19.15 11.38
C ALA A 73 -7.08 -20.22 12.35
N VAL A 74 -7.69 -19.83 13.48
CA VAL A 74 -8.35 -20.77 14.41
C VAL A 74 -9.49 -21.52 13.74
N LYS A 75 -10.36 -20.83 12.98
CA LYS A 75 -11.47 -21.47 12.25
C LYS A 75 -10.96 -22.49 11.23
N LEU A 76 -9.88 -22.17 10.51
CA LEU A 76 -9.24 -23.10 9.55
C LEU A 76 -8.62 -24.31 10.26
N ASN A 77 -7.87 -24.08 11.35
CA ASN A 77 -7.28 -25.15 12.17
C ASN A 77 -8.32 -26.12 12.74
N ARG A 78 -9.50 -25.61 13.13
CA ARG A 78 -10.63 -26.39 13.64
C ARG A 78 -11.44 -27.08 12.55
N GLN A 79 -11.16 -26.78 11.27
CA GLN A 79 -11.93 -27.24 10.12
C GLN A 79 -13.39 -26.76 10.15
N ASP A 80 -13.64 -25.61 10.79
CA ASP A 80 -14.96 -24.96 10.83
C ASP A 80 -15.28 -24.21 9.52
N ALA A 81 -14.26 -23.98 8.69
CA ALA A 81 -14.37 -23.34 7.37
C ALA A 81 -13.27 -23.82 6.42
N ASP A 82 -13.56 -23.84 5.11
CA ASP A 82 -12.55 -24.08 4.06
C ASP A 82 -11.79 -22.80 3.69
N ILE A 83 -12.47 -21.64 3.75
CA ILE A 83 -11.93 -20.31 3.44
C ILE A 83 -12.34 -19.35 4.55
N ALA A 84 -11.38 -18.58 5.08
CA ALA A 84 -11.63 -17.52 6.06
C ALA A 84 -11.08 -16.20 5.53
N ILE A 85 -11.85 -15.11 5.66
CA ILE A 85 -11.55 -13.80 5.05
C ILE A 85 -11.45 -12.73 6.13
N ASN A 86 -10.37 -11.95 6.13
CA ASN A 86 -10.20 -10.74 6.94
C ASN A 86 -9.62 -9.58 6.12
N TRP A 87 -10.49 -8.76 5.52
CA TRP A 87 -10.09 -7.58 4.75
C TRP A 87 -9.45 -6.47 5.58
N ALA A 88 -9.59 -6.49 6.91
CA ALA A 88 -8.92 -5.53 7.81
C ALA A 88 -7.47 -5.94 8.15
N GLY A 89 -7.08 -7.17 7.78
CA GLY A 89 -5.71 -7.69 7.93
C GLY A 89 -4.88 -7.51 6.67
N GLY A 90 -3.73 -8.16 6.62
CA GLY A 90 -2.81 -8.10 5.48
C GLY A 90 -1.71 -7.04 5.63
N LEU A 91 -1.40 -6.61 6.85
CA LEU A 91 -0.43 -5.56 7.15
C LEU A 91 1.01 -6.12 7.14
N HIS A 92 1.50 -6.40 5.93
CA HIS A 92 2.70 -7.22 5.70
C HIS A 92 4.04 -6.54 6.01
N HIS A 93 4.10 -5.21 6.18
CA HIS A 93 5.35 -4.47 6.38
C HIS A 93 5.80 -4.40 7.85
N ALA A 94 4.89 -4.64 8.79
CA ALA A 94 5.19 -4.56 10.22
C ALA A 94 6.31 -5.55 10.60
N LYS A 95 7.32 -5.05 11.33
CA LYS A 95 8.48 -5.82 11.77
C LYS A 95 8.29 -6.31 13.19
N LYS A 96 9.23 -7.12 13.68
CA LYS A 96 9.19 -7.64 15.05
C LYS A 96 9.14 -6.54 16.13
N SER A 97 9.86 -5.45 15.91
CA SER A 97 10.03 -4.39 16.92
C SER A 97 9.96 -2.98 16.32
N GLU A 98 9.32 -2.78 15.16
CA GLU A 98 9.09 -1.46 14.58
C GLU A 98 7.94 -1.48 13.59
N ALA A 99 7.27 -0.33 13.45
CA ALA A 99 6.28 -0.10 12.39
C ALA A 99 6.99 0.18 11.06
N SER A 100 6.32 -0.10 9.94
CA SER A 100 6.84 0.22 8.61
C SER A 100 5.69 0.23 7.61
N GLY A 101 5.72 1.13 6.61
CA GLY A 101 4.76 1.13 5.49
C GLY A 101 3.29 1.06 5.93
N PHE A 102 2.87 1.95 6.82
CA PHE A 102 1.51 1.98 7.42
C PHE A 102 1.15 0.80 8.33
N CYS A 103 2.06 -0.16 8.54
CA CYS A 103 1.82 -1.39 9.29
C CYS A 103 2.49 -1.33 10.67
N TYR A 104 1.70 -1.58 11.72
CA TYR A 104 2.18 -1.58 13.12
C TYR A 104 2.28 -3.00 13.69
N VAL A 105 1.22 -3.81 13.53
CA VAL A 105 1.20 -5.21 13.95
C VAL A 105 1.08 -6.09 12.71
N ASN A 106 1.93 -7.12 12.63
CA ASN A 106 1.92 -8.07 11.52
C ASN A 106 0.92 -9.19 11.80
N ASP A 107 -0.35 -8.91 11.49
CA ASP A 107 -1.47 -9.84 11.68
C ASP A 107 -1.28 -11.15 10.88
N ILE A 108 -0.58 -11.07 9.75
CA ILE A 108 -0.27 -12.21 8.88
C ILE A 108 0.65 -13.19 9.60
N VAL A 109 1.76 -12.71 10.18
CA VAL A 109 2.69 -13.55 10.93
C VAL A 109 1.99 -14.23 12.09
N LEU A 110 1.14 -13.50 12.83
CA LEU A 110 0.36 -14.07 13.93
C LEU A 110 -0.62 -15.16 13.46
N GLY A 111 -1.33 -14.91 12.35
CA GLY A 111 -2.20 -15.91 11.73
C GLY A 111 -1.45 -17.15 11.24
N ILE A 112 -0.27 -16.99 10.62
CA ILE A 112 0.58 -18.11 10.20
C ILE A 112 1.09 -18.90 11.40
N LEU A 113 1.53 -18.23 12.48
CA LEU A 113 1.94 -18.91 13.72
C LEU A 113 0.81 -19.75 14.32
N GLU A 114 -0.44 -19.28 14.24
CA GLU A 114 -1.61 -20.06 14.62
C GLU A 114 -1.81 -21.27 13.69
N LEU A 115 -1.76 -21.10 12.37
CA LEU A 115 -1.87 -22.21 11.40
C LEU A 115 -0.78 -23.27 11.63
N LEU A 116 0.45 -22.87 11.95
CA LEU A 116 1.57 -23.76 12.21
C LEU A 116 1.40 -24.66 13.46
N LYS A 117 0.35 -24.46 14.27
CA LYS A 117 0.00 -25.40 15.35
C LYS A 117 -0.55 -26.72 14.80
N VAL A 118 -1.23 -26.69 13.65
CA VAL A 118 -1.87 -27.86 13.03
C VAL A 118 -1.19 -28.24 11.71
N HIS A 119 -0.82 -27.24 10.91
CA HIS A 119 -0.26 -27.42 9.57
C HIS A 119 1.27 -27.50 9.60
N ARG A 120 1.86 -28.48 8.91
CA ARG A 120 3.32 -28.65 8.91
C ARG A 120 4.00 -27.60 8.04
N ARG A 121 3.35 -27.27 6.93
CA ARG A 121 3.79 -26.33 5.91
C ARG A 121 2.67 -25.35 5.59
N VAL A 122 2.95 -24.06 5.70
CA VAL A 122 2.02 -22.98 5.34
C VAL A 122 2.62 -22.21 4.17
N LEU A 123 1.87 -22.06 3.09
CA LEU A 123 2.28 -21.22 1.96
C LEU A 123 1.70 -19.81 2.15
N TYR A 124 2.55 -18.80 2.11
CA TYR A 124 2.15 -17.40 2.04
C TYR A 124 2.33 -16.90 0.60
N VAL A 125 1.27 -16.38 -0.01
CA VAL A 125 1.29 -15.73 -1.33
C VAL A 125 0.86 -14.29 -1.16
N ASP A 126 1.64 -13.38 -1.74
CA ASP A 126 1.46 -11.94 -1.65
C ASP A 126 1.35 -11.34 -3.05
N ILE A 127 0.23 -10.65 -3.31
CA ILE A 127 -0.06 -9.96 -4.58
C ILE A 127 -0.23 -8.44 -4.41
N ASP A 128 0.14 -7.90 -3.26
CA ASP A 128 0.37 -6.47 -3.08
C ASP A 128 1.45 -5.98 -4.05
N ILE A 129 1.40 -4.70 -4.46
CA ILE A 129 2.45 -4.17 -5.33
C ILE A 129 3.79 -4.05 -4.60
N HIS A 130 3.78 -3.94 -3.26
CA HIS A 130 4.97 -3.87 -2.44
C HIS A 130 5.44 -5.28 -2.03
N HIS A 131 6.76 -5.43 -1.85
CA HIS A 131 7.31 -6.67 -1.34
C HIS A 131 6.82 -6.93 0.10
N GLY A 132 6.31 -8.14 0.36
CA GLY A 132 5.84 -8.63 1.67
C GLY A 132 6.96 -8.90 2.69
N ASP A 133 7.78 -7.89 2.92
CA ASP A 133 9.08 -7.96 3.56
C ASP A 133 9.03 -8.31 5.06
N GLY A 134 8.01 -7.90 5.80
CA GLY A 134 7.85 -8.25 7.21
C GLY A 134 7.51 -9.73 7.40
N VAL A 135 6.69 -10.31 6.52
CA VAL A 135 6.37 -11.74 6.53
C VAL A 135 7.56 -12.56 6.07
N GLU A 136 8.25 -12.14 5.00
CA GLU A 136 9.48 -12.78 4.54
C GLU A 136 10.56 -12.79 5.63
N GLU A 137 10.82 -11.66 6.28
CA GLU A 137 11.82 -11.58 7.36
C GLU A 137 11.46 -12.52 8.52
N ALA A 138 10.21 -12.54 8.96
CA ALA A 138 9.75 -13.36 10.08
C ALA A 138 10.00 -14.87 9.88
N PHE A 139 9.95 -15.33 8.62
CA PHE A 139 10.10 -16.74 8.27
C PHE A 139 11.35 -17.06 7.45
N PHE A 140 12.26 -16.10 7.26
CA PHE A 140 13.42 -16.19 6.37
C PHE A 140 14.36 -17.38 6.62
N THR A 141 14.31 -17.95 7.83
CA THR A 141 15.20 -19.02 8.28
C THR A 141 14.53 -20.37 8.53
N THR A 142 13.24 -20.51 8.22
CA THR A 142 12.48 -21.77 8.37
C THR A 142 11.99 -22.32 7.03
N ASP A 143 11.85 -23.65 6.94
CA ASP A 143 11.23 -24.37 5.82
C ASP A 143 9.72 -24.64 6.04
N ARG A 144 9.20 -24.34 7.24
CA ARG A 144 7.78 -24.55 7.59
C ARG A 144 6.84 -23.52 7.00
N VAL A 145 7.37 -22.40 6.52
CA VAL A 145 6.62 -21.39 5.79
C VAL A 145 7.38 -21.07 4.51
N MET A 146 6.69 -21.09 3.38
CA MET A 146 7.22 -20.58 2.12
C MET A 146 6.55 -19.25 1.82
N THR A 147 7.34 -18.21 1.54
CA THR A 147 6.84 -16.90 1.12
C THR A 147 7.01 -16.74 -0.39
N VAL A 148 5.96 -16.30 -1.07
CA VAL A 148 5.97 -16.03 -2.51
C VAL A 148 5.37 -14.65 -2.75
N SER A 149 6.18 -13.69 -3.19
CA SER A 149 5.72 -12.31 -3.39
C SER A 149 5.92 -11.84 -4.84
N PHE A 150 4.87 -11.22 -5.39
CA PHE A 150 4.86 -10.62 -6.72
C PHE A 150 4.73 -9.11 -6.61
N HIS A 151 5.82 -8.38 -6.83
CA HIS A 151 5.89 -6.96 -6.47
C HIS A 151 6.70 -6.15 -7.46
N LYS A 152 6.50 -4.83 -7.45
CA LYS A 152 7.40 -3.91 -8.14
C LYS A 152 8.76 -3.90 -7.46
N PHE A 153 9.83 -3.90 -8.24
CA PHE A 153 11.19 -3.87 -7.72
C PHE A 153 12.07 -2.82 -8.44
N GLY A 154 13.06 -2.27 -7.73
CA GLY A 154 13.93 -1.19 -8.20
C GLY A 154 13.91 -0.01 -7.22
N ASP A 155 13.73 1.20 -7.75
CA ASP A 155 13.52 2.41 -6.92
C ASP A 155 12.06 2.44 -6.42
N PHE A 156 11.73 1.55 -5.48
CA PHE A 156 10.39 1.38 -4.94
C PHE A 156 10.43 0.83 -3.51
N PHE A 157 9.49 1.25 -2.66
CA PHE A 157 9.36 0.75 -1.30
C PHE A 157 8.99 -0.75 -1.32
N PRO A 158 9.53 -1.60 -0.41
CA PRO A 158 10.46 -1.31 0.68
C PRO A 158 11.95 -1.43 0.32
N GLY A 159 12.30 -1.64 -0.96
CA GLY A 159 13.67 -1.81 -1.44
C GLY A 159 14.27 -3.21 -1.23
N THR A 160 13.49 -4.16 -0.75
CA THR A 160 13.83 -5.60 -0.63
C THR A 160 13.05 -6.44 -1.65
N GLY A 161 13.24 -7.76 -1.67
CA GLY A 161 12.53 -8.66 -2.61
C GLY A 161 13.27 -8.86 -3.94
N HIS A 162 14.61 -8.77 -3.92
CA HIS A 162 15.38 -9.08 -5.12
C HIS A 162 15.20 -10.58 -5.45
N ILE A 163 15.21 -10.96 -6.74
CA ILE A 163 15.11 -12.38 -7.18
C ILE A 163 16.18 -13.33 -6.59
N LYS A 164 17.18 -12.78 -5.89
CA LYS A 164 18.28 -13.53 -5.25
C LYS A 164 18.10 -13.64 -3.74
N ASP A 165 17.12 -12.96 -3.18
CA ASP A 165 16.71 -13.06 -1.78
C ASP A 165 15.88 -14.33 -1.68
N ILE A 166 16.56 -15.43 -1.34
CA ILE A 166 16.02 -16.79 -1.40
C ILE A 166 15.92 -17.43 -0.01
N GLY A 167 15.96 -16.65 1.07
CA GLY A 167 16.02 -17.17 2.43
C GLY A 167 17.43 -17.60 2.86
N ALA A 168 17.55 -17.98 4.13
CA ALA A 168 18.81 -18.36 4.76
C ALA A 168 18.65 -19.63 5.62
N ASN A 169 19.76 -20.29 5.94
CA ASN A 169 19.78 -21.49 6.78
C ASN A 169 18.79 -22.57 6.26
N GLN A 170 17.90 -23.06 7.11
CA GLN A 170 16.87 -24.04 6.73
C GLN A 170 15.82 -23.45 5.78
N GLY A 171 15.57 -22.13 5.85
CA GLY A 171 14.66 -21.41 4.96
C GLY A 171 15.24 -21.06 3.58
N LYS A 172 16.46 -21.50 3.26
CA LYS A 172 17.02 -21.29 1.92
C LYS A 172 16.20 -22.04 0.87
N TYR A 173 15.83 -21.33 -0.19
CA TYR A 173 14.86 -21.69 -1.24
C TYR A 173 13.38 -21.69 -0.83
N TYR A 174 13.04 -21.21 0.38
CA TYR A 174 11.65 -21.05 0.84
C TYR A 174 11.16 -19.60 0.83
N ALA A 175 11.98 -18.65 0.37
CA ALA A 175 11.54 -17.32 -0.02
C ALA A 175 11.66 -17.20 -1.54
N LEU A 176 10.55 -16.87 -2.21
CA LEU A 176 10.48 -16.77 -3.67
C LEU A 176 9.99 -15.37 -4.06
N ASN A 177 10.90 -14.58 -4.63
CA ASN A 177 10.63 -13.19 -4.97
C ASN A 177 10.52 -13.00 -6.49
N VAL A 178 9.42 -12.38 -6.91
CA VAL A 178 9.09 -12.14 -8.32
C VAL A 178 9.13 -10.62 -8.57
N PRO A 179 10.32 -10.04 -8.83
CA PRO A 179 10.46 -8.62 -9.07
C PRO A 179 9.93 -8.25 -10.46
N LEU A 180 9.08 -7.23 -10.52
CA LEU A 180 8.39 -6.75 -11.71
C LEU A 180 8.61 -5.25 -11.95
N ASN A 181 8.36 -4.82 -13.19
CA ASN A 181 8.37 -3.42 -13.61
C ASN A 181 6.95 -2.87 -13.73
N ASP A 182 6.84 -1.57 -13.99
CA ASP A 182 5.58 -0.84 -14.15
C ASP A 182 4.69 -1.41 -15.27
N GLY A 183 3.40 -1.16 -15.16
CA GLY A 183 2.43 -1.44 -16.22
C GLY A 183 2.06 -2.90 -16.40
N MET A 184 2.35 -3.75 -15.40
CA MET A 184 2.01 -5.16 -15.45
C MET A 184 0.50 -5.38 -15.69
N ASP A 185 0.17 -6.12 -16.76
CA ASP A 185 -1.20 -6.40 -17.19
C ASP A 185 -1.69 -7.81 -16.77
N ASP A 186 -2.99 -8.03 -16.90
CA ASP A 186 -3.67 -9.27 -16.48
C ASP A 186 -3.10 -10.55 -17.13
N ASP A 187 -2.84 -10.51 -18.43
CA ASP A 187 -2.43 -11.71 -19.18
C ASP A 187 -0.97 -12.07 -18.88
N SER A 188 -0.11 -11.05 -18.78
CA SER A 188 1.29 -11.20 -18.36
C SER A 188 1.38 -11.70 -16.92
N PHE A 189 0.60 -11.13 -16.00
CA PHE A 189 0.56 -11.55 -14.61
C PHE A 189 0.05 -12.98 -14.47
N ARG A 190 -1.05 -13.34 -15.15
CA ARG A 190 -1.54 -14.72 -15.18
C ARG A 190 -0.50 -15.69 -15.74
N GLY A 191 0.19 -15.31 -16.81
CA GLY A 191 1.23 -16.10 -17.47
C GLY A 191 2.46 -16.37 -16.59
N LEU A 192 2.68 -15.55 -15.56
CA LEU A 192 3.75 -15.70 -14.58
C LEU A 192 3.27 -16.38 -13.30
N PHE A 193 2.17 -15.91 -12.73
CA PHE A 193 1.59 -16.37 -11.46
C PHE A 193 1.25 -17.85 -11.50
N ARG A 194 0.44 -18.29 -12.48
CA ARG A 194 -0.06 -19.67 -12.50
C ARG A 194 1.05 -20.71 -12.62
N PRO A 195 2.03 -20.62 -13.54
CA PRO A 195 3.11 -21.59 -13.62
C PRO A 195 3.98 -21.66 -12.36
N ILE A 196 4.28 -20.51 -11.75
CA ILE A 196 5.09 -20.43 -10.52
C ILE A 196 4.32 -21.06 -9.36
N VAL A 197 3.10 -20.62 -9.11
CA VAL A 197 2.26 -21.13 -8.01
C VAL A 197 1.96 -22.61 -8.21
N HIS A 198 1.73 -23.08 -9.44
CA HIS A 198 1.59 -24.51 -9.71
C HIS A 198 2.81 -25.30 -9.24
N LYS A 199 4.02 -24.83 -9.59
CA LYS A 199 5.26 -25.52 -9.22
C LYS A 199 5.52 -25.45 -7.71
N VAL A 200 5.19 -24.33 -7.08
CA VAL A 200 5.21 -24.18 -5.62
C VAL A 200 4.31 -25.21 -4.96
N MET A 201 3.04 -25.32 -5.38
CA MET A 201 2.09 -26.29 -4.84
C MET A 201 2.56 -27.74 -5.04
N GLU A 202 3.16 -28.05 -6.20
CA GLU A 202 3.71 -29.37 -6.53
C GLU A 202 4.88 -29.78 -5.62
N VAL A 203 5.83 -28.86 -5.39
CA VAL A 203 7.09 -29.14 -4.70
C VAL A 203 6.97 -28.94 -3.19
N TYR A 204 6.37 -27.82 -2.77
CA TYR A 204 6.24 -27.46 -1.36
C TYR A 204 5.10 -28.21 -0.67
N GLN A 205 4.04 -28.56 -1.39
CA GLN A 205 2.87 -29.29 -0.88
C GLN A 205 2.35 -28.69 0.45
N PRO A 206 1.92 -27.42 0.47
CA PRO A 206 1.44 -26.80 1.70
C PRO A 206 0.18 -27.49 2.22
N ASP A 207 0.04 -27.55 3.55
CA ASP A 207 -1.17 -28.06 4.21
C ASP A 207 -2.22 -26.93 4.41
N ALA A 208 -1.83 -25.66 4.29
CA ALA A 208 -2.70 -24.47 4.31
C ALA A 208 -2.05 -23.30 3.53
N VAL A 209 -2.87 -22.38 3.02
CA VAL A 209 -2.43 -21.19 2.27
C VAL A 209 -2.95 -19.92 2.93
N VAL A 210 -2.11 -18.90 2.95
CA VAL A 210 -2.46 -17.52 3.28
C VAL A 210 -2.23 -16.68 2.03
N LEU A 211 -3.27 -16.01 1.55
CA LEU A 211 -3.21 -15.06 0.44
C LEU A 211 -3.44 -13.65 0.97
N GLN A 212 -2.45 -12.78 0.83
CA GLN A 212 -2.59 -11.34 1.01
C GLN A 212 -3.06 -10.77 -0.33
N CYS A 213 -4.16 -10.00 -0.33
CA CYS A 213 -4.80 -9.44 -1.53
C CYS A 213 -4.68 -7.91 -1.57
N GLY A 214 -3.46 -7.38 -1.46
CA GLY A 214 -3.16 -5.96 -1.59
C GLY A 214 -3.68 -5.40 -2.91
N ALA A 215 -4.64 -4.48 -2.83
CA ALA A 215 -5.37 -3.95 -3.96
C ALA A 215 -4.69 -2.72 -4.61
N ASP A 216 -3.49 -2.35 -4.15
CA ASP A 216 -2.66 -1.31 -4.78
C ASP A 216 -1.92 -1.79 -6.03
N SER A 217 -1.94 -3.09 -6.32
CA SER A 217 -1.52 -3.66 -7.61
C SER A 217 -2.54 -3.44 -8.74
N LEU A 218 -3.72 -2.85 -8.44
CA LEU A 218 -4.75 -2.53 -9.43
C LEU A 218 -4.41 -1.32 -10.29
N ALA A 219 -4.96 -1.30 -11.50
CA ALA A 219 -4.93 -0.15 -12.39
C ALA A 219 -5.54 1.10 -11.74
N GLY A 220 -4.82 2.22 -11.85
CA GLY A 220 -5.27 3.52 -11.33
C GLY A 220 -5.27 3.63 -9.82
N ASP A 221 -4.47 2.82 -9.12
CA ASP A 221 -4.13 3.07 -7.73
C ASP A 221 -3.37 4.41 -7.57
N ARG A 222 -3.40 5.01 -6.37
CA ARG A 222 -2.74 6.30 -6.11
C ARG A 222 -1.24 6.18 -5.89
N LEU A 223 -0.78 5.05 -5.36
CA LEU A 223 0.63 4.79 -5.06
C LEU A 223 1.21 3.72 -5.99
N GLY A 224 0.41 2.70 -6.32
CA GLY A 224 0.81 1.63 -7.22
C GLY A 224 0.86 2.04 -8.69
N CYS A 225 1.70 1.35 -9.44
CA CYS A 225 1.93 1.59 -10.87
C CYS A 225 1.83 0.32 -11.73
N PHE A 226 1.08 -0.68 -11.26
CA PHE A 226 0.63 -1.79 -12.08
C PHE A 226 -0.66 -1.43 -12.84
N ASN A 227 -1.10 -2.34 -13.71
CA ASN A 227 -2.26 -2.14 -14.58
C ASN A 227 -3.24 -3.32 -14.52
N LEU A 228 -3.37 -3.97 -13.35
CA LEU A 228 -4.25 -5.12 -13.17
C LEU A 228 -5.72 -4.69 -13.09
N SER A 229 -6.60 -5.45 -13.72
CA SER A 229 -8.04 -5.33 -13.50
C SER A 229 -8.46 -6.08 -12.24
N VAL A 230 -9.66 -5.78 -11.74
CA VAL A 230 -10.30 -6.57 -10.66
C VAL A 230 -10.40 -8.06 -11.02
N LYS A 231 -10.60 -8.38 -12.31
CA LYS A 231 -10.68 -9.78 -12.77
C LYS A 231 -9.31 -10.46 -12.81
N GLY A 232 -8.28 -9.74 -13.24
CA GLY A 232 -6.90 -10.22 -13.25
C GLY A 232 -6.41 -10.50 -11.83
N HIS A 233 -6.62 -9.55 -10.92
CA HIS A 233 -6.29 -9.70 -9.50
C HIS A 233 -7.00 -10.92 -8.88
N ALA A 234 -8.32 -11.00 -9.01
CA ALA A 234 -9.12 -12.11 -8.48
C ALA A 234 -8.85 -13.47 -9.15
N ASP A 235 -8.16 -13.51 -10.29
CA ASP A 235 -7.70 -14.77 -10.91
C ASP A 235 -6.71 -15.51 -10.02
N CYS A 236 -5.92 -14.78 -9.22
CA CYS A 236 -4.97 -15.33 -8.27
C CYS A 236 -5.70 -16.13 -7.17
N LEU A 237 -6.69 -15.51 -6.54
CA LEU A 237 -7.55 -16.15 -5.56
C LEU A 237 -8.30 -17.35 -6.17
N ARG A 238 -8.87 -17.19 -7.36
CA ARG A 238 -9.57 -18.27 -8.08
C ARG A 238 -8.65 -19.47 -8.33
N TYR A 239 -7.40 -19.21 -8.70
CA TYR A 239 -6.41 -20.25 -8.96
C TYR A 239 -6.00 -20.98 -7.68
N LEU A 240 -5.68 -20.25 -6.61
CA LEU A 240 -5.34 -20.85 -5.31
C LEU A 240 -6.49 -21.66 -4.72
N ARG A 241 -7.73 -21.16 -4.82
CA ARG A 241 -8.94 -21.88 -4.42
C ARG A 241 -9.07 -23.24 -5.12
N SER A 242 -8.59 -23.38 -6.36
CA SER A 242 -8.72 -24.63 -7.12
C SER A 242 -7.91 -25.81 -6.56
N PHE A 243 -6.94 -25.55 -5.68
CA PHE A 243 -6.13 -26.59 -5.04
C PHE A 243 -6.79 -27.24 -3.82
N ASN A 244 -7.92 -26.69 -3.33
CA ASN A 244 -8.73 -27.25 -2.23
C ASN A 244 -7.93 -27.52 -0.93
N VAL A 245 -7.07 -26.56 -0.56
CA VAL A 245 -6.42 -26.51 0.75
C VAL A 245 -7.03 -25.38 1.59
N PRO A 246 -7.02 -25.46 2.93
CA PRO A 246 -7.50 -24.37 3.79
C PRO A 246 -6.87 -23.04 3.38
N LEU A 247 -7.70 -22.02 3.16
CA LEU A 247 -7.27 -20.75 2.57
C LEU A 247 -7.68 -19.57 3.45
N MET A 248 -6.70 -18.88 4.02
CA MET A 248 -6.90 -17.58 4.67
C MET A 248 -6.69 -16.47 3.63
N VAL A 249 -7.66 -15.57 3.50
CA VAL A 249 -7.60 -14.43 2.57
C VAL A 249 -7.59 -13.14 3.37
N LEU A 250 -6.60 -12.29 3.12
CA LEU A 250 -6.40 -11.03 3.84
C LEU A 250 -6.50 -9.85 2.88
N GLY A 251 -6.64 -8.63 3.44
CA GLY A 251 -6.53 -7.38 2.70
C GLY A 251 -5.08 -7.04 2.35
N GLY A 252 -4.73 -5.77 2.50
CA GLY A 252 -3.42 -5.23 2.17
C GLY A 252 -3.48 -3.75 1.80
N GLY A 253 -2.51 -3.27 1.03
CA GLY A 253 -2.51 -1.94 0.44
C GLY A 253 -3.70 -1.69 -0.50
N GLY A 254 -3.88 -0.43 -0.91
CA GLY A 254 -4.97 -0.02 -1.80
C GLY A 254 -5.44 1.39 -1.49
N TYR A 255 -5.13 2.33 -2.38
CA TYR A 255 -5.20 3.76 -2.09
C TYR A 255 -6.20 4.50 -3.00
N THR A 256 -6.66 3.86 -4.09
CA THR A 256 -7.91 4.23 -4.77
C THR A 256 -9.09 3.46 -4.15
N ILE A 257 -9.61 3.94 -3.02
CA ILE A 257 -10.56 3.22 -2.14
C ILE A 257 -11.81 2.64 -2.83
N ARG A 258 -12.32 3.29 -3.89
CA ARG A 258 -13.45 2.77 -4.69
C ARG A 258 -13.09 1.49 -5.44
N ASN A 259 -11.84 1.36 -5.88
CA ASN A 259 -11.33 0.16 -6.56
C ASN A 259 -11.00 -0.93 -5.54
N VAL A 260 -10.53 -0.58 -4.34
CA VAL A 260 -10.38 -1.51 -3.22
C VAL A 260 -11.72 -2.18 -2.88
N ALA A 261 -12.77 -1.37 -2.71
CA ALA A 261 -14.12 -1.87 -2.44
C ALA A 261 -14.64 -2.79 -3.55
N ARG A 262 -14.39 -2.44 -4.82
CA ARG A 262 -14.72 -3.29 -5.98
C ARG A 262 -13.96 -4.62 -5.95
N CYS A 263 -12.65 -4.57 -5.70
CA CYS A 263 -11.77 -5.72 -5.71
C CYS A 263 -12.16 -6.74 -4.65
N TRP A 264 -12.15 -6.34 -3.37
CA TRP A 264 -12.45 -7.25 -2.27
C TRP A 264 -13.90 -7.74 -2.27
N CYS A 265 -14.85 -6.95 -2.81
CA CYS A 265 -16.21 -7.42 -3.07
C CYS A 265 -16.23 -8.56 -4.10
N TYR A 266 -15.56 -8.38 -5.23
CA TYR A 266 -15.48 -9.40 -6.29
C TYR A 266 -14.71 -10.64 -5.83
N GLU A 267 -13.61 -10.47 -5.08
CA GLU A 267 -12.85 -11.58 -4.51
C GLU A 267 -13.63 -12.35 -3.45
N THR A 268 -14.45 -11.67 -2.64
CA THR A 268 -15.41 -12.35 -1.76
C THR A 268 -16.38 -13.21 -2.58
N ALA A 269 -16.87 -12.70 -3.72
CA ALA A 269 -17.74 -13.46 -4.62
C ALA A 269 -17.02 -14.70 -5.20
N VAL A 270 -15.75 -14.55 -5.59
CA VAL A 270 -14.89 -15.67 -6.04
C VAL A 270 -14.70 -16.72 -4.95
N ALA A 271 -14.45 -16.30 -3.70
CA ALA A 271 -14.28 -17.21 -2.57
C ALA A 271 -15.55 -18.08 -2.35
N VAL A 272 -16.74 -17.46 -2.38
CA VAL A 272 -18.01 -18.17 -2.23
C VAL A 272 -18.48 -18.88 -3.50
N GLY A 273 -17.78 -18.72 -4.62
CA GLY A 273 -18.09 -19.37 -5.89
C GLY A 273 -19.30 -18.77 -6.63
N VAL A 274 -19.51 -17.46 -6.52
CA VAL A 274 -20.59 -16.72 -7.19
C VAL A 274 -20.01 -15.70 -8.15
N GLU A 275 -20.60 -15.58 -9.34
CA GLU A 275 -20.28 -14.51 -10.29
C GLU A 275 -21.33 -13.39 -10.17
N PRO A 276 -20.97 -12.21 -9.66
CA PRO A 276 -21.91 -11.10 -9.51
C PRO A 276 -22.16 -10.37 -10.84
N GLU A 277 -23.28 -9.67 -10.93
CA GLU A 277 -23.52 -8.74 -12.04
C GLU A 277 -22.53 -7.57 -12.00
N ASN A 278 -22.13 -7.07 -13.18
CA ASN A 278 -21.22 -5.92 -13.24
C ASN A 278 -21.86 -4.62 -12.74
N LYS A 279 -23.20 -4.51 -12.73
CA LYS A 279 -23.89 -3.32 -12.25
C LYS A 279 -23.90 -3.31 -10.72
N LEU A 280 -23.41 -2.24 -10.10
CA LEU A 280 -23.41 -2.14 -8.65
C LEU A 280 -24.84 -2.02 -8.09
N PRO A 281 -25.16 -2.75 -7.00
CA PRO A 281 -26.38 -2.50 -6.26
C PRO A 281 -26.29 -1.17 -5.51
N TYR A 282 -27.44 -0.55 -5.27
CA TYR A 282 -27.51 0.63 -4.40
C TYR A 282 -26.94 0.32 -3.01
N ASN A 283 -26.15 1.25 -2.48
CA ASN A 283 -25.54 1.18 -1.16
C ASN A 283 -25.32 2.60 -0.61
N GLU A 284 -24.95 2.71 0.67
CA GLU A 284 -24.76 4.00 1.35
C GLU A 284 -23.67 4.87 0.69
N TYR A 285 -22.69 4.27 0.04
CA TYR A 285 -21.56 4.94 -0.62
C TYR A 285 -21.70 4.94 -2.15
N TYR A 286 -22.89 4.73 -2.70
CA TYR A 286 -23.11 4.50 -4.13
C TYR A 286 -22.52 5.61 -5.03
N GLU A 287 -22.56 6.86 -4.58
CA GLU A 287 -22.04 8.02 -5.31
C GLU A 287 -20.51 7.99 -5.51
N TYR A 288 -19.76 7.26 -4.69
CA TYR A 288 -18.30 7.12 -4.82
C TYR A 288 -17.90 6.36 -6.09
N PHE A 289 -18.82 5.58 -6.66
CA PHE A 289 -18.60 4.74 -7.83
C PHE A 289 -19.08 5.39 -9.13
N GLY A 290 -19.36 6.69 -9.11
CA GLY A 290 -19.65 7.43 -10.33
C GLY A 290 -18.41 7.60 -11.24
N PRO A 291 -18.61 7.77 -12.55
CA PRO A 291 -19.90 7.90 -13.25
C PRO A 291 -20.47 6.57 -13.78
N ASP A 292 -19.69 5.48 -13.71
CA ASP A 292 -19.96 4.19 -14.35
C ASP A 292 -20.86 3.28 -13.50
N TYR A 293 -20.73 3.35 -12.17
CA TYR A 293 -21.47 2.51 -11.22
C TYR A 293 -21.33 1.00 -11.51
N THR A 294 -20.17 0.60 -12.01
CA THR A 294 -19.82 -0.79 -12.31
C THR A 294 -18.82 -1.37 -11.31
N LEU A 295 -18.82 -2.70 -11.20
CA LEU A 295 -17.95 -3.46 -10.33
C LEU A 295 -16.54 -3.59 -10.92
N HIS A 296 -16.43 -3.85 -12.22
CA HIS A 296 -15.13 -4.02 -12.86
C HIS A 296 -14.45 -2.69 -13.16
N VAL A 297 -13.13 -2.68 -12.99
CA VAL A 297 -12.24 -1.58 -13.35
C VAL A 297 -11.54 -1.99 -14.63
N GLU A 298 -11.63 -1.13 -15.65
CA GLU A 298 -10.93 -1.35 -16.92
C GLU A 298 -9.45 -0.96 -16.77
N PRO A 299 -8.52 -1.72 -17.37
CA PRO A 299 -7.10 -1.35 -17.44
C PRO A 299 -6.91 0.02 -18.11
N SER A 300 -5.88 0.74 -17.68
CA SER A 300 -5.47 2.00 -18.28
C SER A 300 -4.58 1.78 -19.52
N PRO A 301 -4.41 2.77 -20.42
CA PRO A 301 -3.50 2.66 -21.58
C PRO A 301 -2.02 2.80 -21.18
N LEU A 302 -1.63 2.31 -19.99
CA LEU A 302 -0.26 2.30 -19.50
C LEU A 302 0.55 1.24 -20.25
N ASP A 303 1.78 1.59 -20.64
CA ASP A 303 2.67 0.70 -21.37
C ASP A 303 3.27 -0.35 -20.42
N ASN A 304 3.23 -1.62 -20.80
CA ASN A 304 3.74 -2.70 -19.96
C ASN A 304 5.26 -2.85 -20.14
N GLN A 305 6.02 -2.47 -19.12
CA GLN A 305 7.50 -2.53 -19.15
C GLN A 305 8.06 -3.93 -18.85
N ASN A 306 7.19 -4.93 -18.70
CA ASN A 306 7.56 -6.33 -18.46
C ASN A 306 7.57 -7.09 -19.78
N THR A 307 8.69 -7.04 -20.52
CA THR A 307 8.75 -7.71 -21.82
C THR A 307 8.57 -9.22 -21.67
N PRO A 308 7.96 -9.93 -22.66
CA PRO A 308 7.78 -11.38 -22.59
C PRO A 308 9.09 -12.14 -22.36
N LYS A 309 10.20 -11.62 -22.89
CA LYS A 309 11.54 -12.19 -22.70
C LYS A 309 12.03 -12.06 -21.26
N ASP A 310 11.79 -10.92 -20.62
CA ASP A 310 12.19 -10.70 -19.23
C ASP A 310 11.33 -11.54 -18.28
N LEU A 311 10.02 -11.61 -18.53
CA LEU A 311 9.10 -12.46 -17.78
C LEU A 311 9.47 -13.95 -17.90
N GLU A 312 9.82 -14.41 -19.10
CA GLU A 312 10.31 -15.78 -19.30
C GLU A 312 11.62 -16.04 -18.56
N LYS A 313 12.54 -15.07 -18.55
CA LYS A 313 13.80 -15.16 -17.81
C LYS A 313 13.54 -15.28 -16.29
N ILE A 314 12.68 -14.41 -15.74
CA ILE A 314 12.27 -14.45 -14.33
C ILE A 314 11.66 -15.82 -14.01
N ARG A 315 10.65 -16.25 -14.79
CA ARG A 315 10.00 -17.55 -14.62
C ARG A 315 11.00 -18.70 -14.61
N ASN A 316 11.93 -18.75 -15.56
CA ASN A 316 12.92 -19.82 -15.66
C ASN A 316 13.88 -19.83 -14.45
N MET A 317 14.31 -18.66 -13.97
CA MET A 317 15.14 -18.56 -12.76
C MET A 317 14.41 -19.08 -11.53
N LEU A 318 13.14 -18.71 -11.36
CA LEU A 318 12.33 -19.13 -10.21
C LEU A 318 12.01 -20.64 -10.24
N LEU A 319 11.70 -21.18 -11.42
CA LEU A 319 11.53 -22.63 -11.59
C LEU A 319 12.84 -23.40 -11.32
N GLU A 320 13.99 -22.83 -11.68
CA GLU A 320 15.29 -23.40 -11.30
C GLU A 320 15.49 -23.37 -9.78
N GLN A 321 15.17 -22.26 -9.10
CA GLN A 321 15.24 -22.18 -7.64
C GLN A 321 14.35 -23.23 -6.97
N LEU A 322 13.09 -23.37 -7.41
CA LEU A 322 12.17 -24.39 -6.91
C LEU A 322 12.67 -25.82 -7.16
N SER A 323 13.38 -26.07 -8.26
CA SER A 323 13.96 -27.39 -8.55
C SER A 323 15.05 -27.83 -7.56
N ARG A 324 15.59 -26.89 -6.77
CA ARG A 324 16.61 -27.16 -5.74
C ARG A 324 16.02 -27.63 -4.42
N LEU A 325 14.72 -27.48 -4.22
CA LEU A 325 14.05 -27.98 -3.04
C LEU A 325 13.95 -29.52 -3.08
N PRO A 326 14.18 -30.21 -1.95
CA PRO A 326 13.81 -31.61 -1.84
C PRO A 326 12.29 -31.74 -1.98
N HIS A 327 11.82 -32.74 -2.73
CA HIS A 327 10.39 -33.01 -2.85
C HIS A 327 9.87 -33.45 -1.47
N SER A 328 8.94 -32.68 -0.88
CA SER A 328 8.34 -32.92 0.45
C SER A 328 9.38 -33.01 1.61
N PRO A 329 9.94 -31.87 2.06
CA PRO A 329 10.90 -31.83 3.16
C PRO A 329 10.28 -32.38 4.45
N SER A 330 11.04 -33.21 5.17
CA SER A 330 10.62 -33.74 6.47
C SER A 330 10.68 -32.62 7.51
N VAL A 331 9.54 -32.21 8.05
CA VAL A 331 9.49 -31.22 9.13
C VAL A 331 9.81 -31.92 10.47
N PRO A 332 10.82 -31.47 11.24
CA PRO A 332 11.13 -32.04 12.56
C PRO A 332 9.93 -31.98 13.52
N PHE A 333 9.81 -32.97 14.41
CA PHE A 333 8.82 -32.93 15.49
C PHE A 333 9.08 -31.72 16.39
N GLN A 334 8.04 -30.91 16.63
CA GLN A 334 8.06 -29.77 17.54
C GLN A 334 6.95 -29.90 18.57
N VAL A 335 7.14 -29.29 19.73
CA VAL A 335 6.09 -29.17 20.74
C VAL A 335 5.02 -28.23 20.21
N THR A 336 3.81 -28.74 19.98
CA THR A 336 2.67 -27.93 19.58
C THR A 336 2.27 -27.00 20.73
N PRO A 337 2.23 -25.68 20.52
CA PRO A 337 1.68 -24.76 21.51
C PRO A 337 0.21 -25.10 21.84
N PRO A 338 -0.33 -24.65 22.99
CA PRO A 338 -1.73 -24.84 23.33
C PRO A 338 -2.68 -24.31 22.25
N VAL A 339 -3.83 -24.98 22.12
CA VAL A 339 -4.92 -24.56 21.24
C VAL A 339 -5.42 -23.19 21.68
N THR A 340 -5.58 -22.27 20.73
CA THR A 340 -6.15 -20.95 21.02
C THR A 340 -7.65 -21.09 21.28
N GLU A 341 -8.08 -20.68 22.47
CA GLU A 341 -9.50 -20.56 22.81
C GLU A 341 -10.00 -19.18 22.39
N VAL A 342 -10.74 -19.13 21.29
CA VAL A 342 -11.50 -17.95 20.91
C VAL A 342 -12.78 -17.96 21.77
N PRO A 343 -13.10 -16.86 22.51
CA PRO A 343 -14.29 -16.82 23.35
C PRO A 343 -15.57 -17.15 22.55
N GLU A 344 -16.53 -17.83 23.17
CA GLU A 344 -17.83 -18.08 22.51
C GLU A 344 -18.64 -16.78 22.36
N GLU A 345 -19.18 -16.53 21.17
CA GLU A 345 -20.02 -15.35 20.91
C GLU A 345 -21.28 -15.36 21.79
N ALA A 346 -21.47 -14.33 22.61
CA ALA A 346 -22.80 -13.96 23.07
C ALA A 346 -23.58 -13.46 21.84
N LYS A 347 -24.71 -14.11 21.50
CA LYS A 347 -25.57 -13.73 20.37
C LYS A 347 -26.19 -12.35 20.61
N GLU A 348 -25.49 -11.27 20.27
CA GLU A 348 -26.08 -9.94 20.23
C GLU A 348 -26.79 -9.71 18.88
N PRO A 349 -28.05 -9.24 18.89
CA PRO A 349 -28.77 -8.96 17.65
C PRO A 349 -28.10 -7.82 16.87
N MET A 350 -27.90 -8.03 15.56
CA MET A 350 -27.26 -7.10 14.61
C MET A 350 -27.81 -5.66 14.63
N GLU A 351 -29.04 -5.45 15.11
CA GLU A 351 -29.70 -4.14 15.17
C GLU A 351 -29.12 -3.17 16.22
N LYS A 352 -28.31 -3.66 17.17
CA LYS A 352 -27.69 -2.83 18.22
C LYS A 352 -26.33 -2.23 17.86
N ARG A 353 -25.87 -2.40 16.61
CA ARG A 353 -24.60 -1.83 16.15
C ARG A 353 -24.68 -0.28 16.20
N PRO A 354 -23.70 0.41 16.83
CA PRO A 354 -23.56 1.85 16.64
C PRO A 354 -23.44 2.13 15.13
N LYS A 355 -24.17 3.12 14.63
CA LYS A 355 -24.00 3.57 13.24
C LYS A 355 -22.53 3.95 13.05
N PRO A 356 -21.86 3.52 11.96
CA PRO A 356 -20.53 3.99 11.64
C PRO A 356 -20.51 5.52 11.71
N ARG A 357 -19.48 6.10 12.34
CA ARG A 357 -19.22 7.53 12.16
C ARG A 357 -18.87 7.71 10.68
N ILE A 358 -19.85 8.15 9.90
CA ILE A 358 -19.64 8.54 8.50
C ILE A 358 -18.54 9.60 8.53
N TRP A 359 -17.40 9.30 7.91
CA TRP A 359 -16.35 10.28 7.68
C TRP A 359 -16.96 11.47 6.92
N SER A 360 -17.04 12.62 7.56
CA SER A 360 -17.80 13.78 7.07
C SER A 360 -17.03 14.63 6.06
N GLY A 361 -15.90 14.13 5.53
CA GLY A 361 -15.13 14.83 4.50
C GLY A 361 -14.61 16.20 4.90
N GLN A 362 -14.26 16.43 6.18
CA GLN A 362 -13.54 17.66 6.53
C GLN A 362 -12.11 17.55 5.97
N GLU A 363 -11.86 18.41 4.98
CA GLU A 363 -10.64 18.55 4.20
C GLU A 363 -9.41 18.66 5.13
N TYR A 364 -8.44 17.77 4.94
CA TYR A 364 -7.05 18.15 5.18
C TYR A 364 -6.68 19.06 4.01
N ASP A 365 -6.42 20.33 4.30
CA ASP A 365 -6.05 21.36 3.33
C ASP A 365 -4.63 21.05 2.81
N SER A 366 -4.54 20.14 1.84
CA SER A 366 -3.35 19.95 1.01
C SER A 366 -3.54 20.75 -0.27
N ASP A 367 -2.91 21.92 -0.29
CA ASP A 367 -2.59 22.80 -1.42
C ASP A 367 -3.61 22.90 -2.57
N VAL A 368 -4.26 24.06 -2.62
CA VAL A 368 -5.19 24.51 -3.65
C VAL A 368 -4.50 24.61 -5.01
N ASP A 369 -4.87 23.74 -5.95
CA ASP A 369 -4.65 23.96 -7.38
C ASP A 369 -5.57 25.08 -7.88
N GLU A 370 -5.00 26.26 -8.17
CA GLU A 370 -5.69 27.33 -8.88
C GLU A 370 -5.85 26.98 -10.38
N GLU A 371 -7.02 26.46 -10.76
CA GLU A 371 -7.51 26.59 -12.14
C GLU A 371 -8.78 27.47 -12.18
N GLU A 372 -8.60 28.70 -12.67
CA GLU A 372 -9.69 29.61 -13.00
C GLU A 372 -10.58 29.03 -14.12
N LYS A 373 -11.88 28.88 -13.85
CA LYS A 373 -12.92 28.81 -14.89
C LYS A 373 -13.97 29.91 -14.70
N PRO A 374 -14.40 30.57 -15.80
CA PRO A 374 -15.20 31.79 -15.73
C PRO A 374 -16.68 31.52 -15.42
N ARG A 375 -17.24 32.35 -14.53
CA ARG A 375 -18.65 32.34 -14.10
C ARG A 375 -19.57 32.79 -15.24
N HIS A 376 -20.46 31.91 -15.71
CA HIS A 376 -21.67 32.29 -16.42
C HIS A 376 -22.83 32.45 -15.43
N GLN A 377 -23.27 33.69 -15.20
CA GLN A 377 -24.51 33.99 -14.49
C GLN A 377 -25.69 34.03 -15.47
N SER A 378 -26.68 33.16 -15.24
CA SER A 378 -28.00 33.23 -15.86
C SER A 378 -28.82 34.35 -15.21
N PHE A 379 -29.22 35.35 -15.98
CA PHE A 379 -30.20 36.36 -15.56
C PHE A 379 -31.57 36.06 -16.18
N ASN A 380 -32.59 35.99 -15.31
CA ASN A 380 -34.00 35.89 -15.66
C ASN A 380 -34.48 37.14 -16.41
N ALA A 381 -35.20 36.91 -17.49
CA ALA A 381 -35.85 37.93 -18.31
C ALA A 381 -37.19 38.36 -17.70
N ASN A 382 -37.41 39.68 -17.59
CA ASN A 382 -38.75 40.27 -17.57
C ASN A 382 -38.74 41.66 -18.22
N ASN A 383 -39.58 41.78 -19.26
CA ASN A 383 -40.17 42.95 -19.93
C ASN A 383 -39.70 44.38 -19.58
N SER A 384 -39.29 45.15 -20.60
CA SER A 384 -40.12 46.15 -21.32
C SER A 384 -39.26 47.20 -22.06
N SER A 385 -39.72 47.59 -23.27
CA SER A 385 -39.52 48.87 -24.01
C SER A 385 -38.20 49.65 -23.80
N THR A 386 -37.43 50.07 -24.80
CA THR A 386 -37.82 50.96 -25.92
C THR A 386 -36.59 51.18 -26.85
N ARG A 387 -36.86 51.62 -28.08
CA ARG A 387 -35.95 51.95 -29.19
C ARG A 387 -34.78 52.89 -28.83
N HIS A 388 -33.59 52.65 -29.38
CA HIS A 388 -32.98 53.51 -30.42
C HIS A 388 -31.62 52.97 -30.91
N ALA A 389 -31.44 53.04 -32.23
CA ALA A 389 -30.20 52.77 -32.95
C ALA A 389 -29.17 53.89 -32.76
N LEU A 390 -27.87 53.53 -32.75
CA LEU A 390 -26.81 54.36 -33.30
C LEU A 390 -25.54 53.54 -33.57
N ARG A 391 -24.82 54.02 -34.56
CA ARG A 391 -23.83 53.35 -35.41
C ARG A 391 -22.43 53.90 -35.08
N CYS A 392 -21.42 53.16 -35.54
CA CYS A 392 -20.07 53.59 -35.95
C CYS A 392 -18.89 53.57 -34.96
N SER A 393 -17.89 52.77 -35.41
CA SER A 393 -16.48 53.13 -35.69
C SER A 393 -15.44 53.05 -34.58
N GLY A 394 -14.27 52.47 -34.92
CA GLY A 394 -13.03 52.70 -34.17
C GLY A 394 -11.97 51.60 -34.24
N VAL A 395 -11.25 51.54 -35.36
CA VAL A 395 -10.02 50.78 -35.64
C VAL A 395 -8.91 50.98 -34.58
N ARG A 396 -8.14 49.92 -34.22
CA ARG A 396 -6.68 49.81 -34.44
C ARG A 396 -6.07 48.48 -33.94
N LYS A 397 -5.35 47.83 -34.86
CA LYS A 397 -4.38 46.74 -34.68
C LYS A 397 -3.05 47.30 -34.19
N VAL A 398 -2.31 46.55 -33.38
CA VAL A 398 -0.84 46.41 -33.51
C VAL A 398 -0.48 44.94 -33.33
N LYS A 399 0.44 44.48 -34.17
CA LYS A 399 0.92 43.12 -34.39
C LYS A 399 2.43 43.11 -34.15
N MET A 400 3.01 41.91 -34.04
CA MET A 400 4.43 41.49 -34.11
C MET A 400 4.91 40.90 -32.79
N GLY A 401 5.58 39.75 -32.75
CA GLY A 401 6.13 38.90 -33.80
C GLY A 401 7.12 37.92 -33.16
N LEU A 402 7.09 36.66 -33.58
CA LEU A 402 8.05 35.61 -33.19
C LEU A 402 9.40 35.81 -33.90
N CYS A 403 10.49 35.44 -33.24
CA CYS A 403 11.66 34.84 -33.88
C CYS A 403 12.47 34.04 -32.85
N GLY A 404 12.87 32.82 -33.20
CA GLY A 404 13.81 31.99 -32.45
C GLY A 404 15.18 31.91 -33.12
N MET A 405 16.19 31.42 -32.39
CA MET A 405 17.49 30.91 -32.83
C MET A 405 18.23 30.42 -31.56
N LYS A 406 18.51 29.12 -31.40
CA LYS A 406 19.65 28.30 -31.90
C LYS A 406 20.81 28.20 -30.88
N ASP A 407 21.21 26.94 -30.65
CA ASP A 407 22.32 26.44 -29.84
C ASP A 407 23.70 26.87 -30.36
N GLU A 408 24.69 26.93 -29.46
CA GLU A 408 26.03 26.31 -29.58
C GLU A 408 26.95 26.65 -28.39
N ASP A 409 27.52 25.60 -27.78
CA ASP A 409 28.84 25.38 -27.16
C ASP A 409 29.59 26.48 -26.37
N MET A 410 29.97 26.16 -25.11
CA MET A 410 31.34 26.41 -24.61
C MET A 410 31.72 25.62 -23.34
N MET A 411 32.93 25.07 -23.37
CA MET A 411 33.69 24.31 -22.37
C MET A 411 34.19 25.14 -21.17
N ASP A 412 34.43 24.42 -20.05
CA ASP A 412 35.42 24.58 -18.97
C ASP A 412 35.76 25.95 -18.36
N GLY A 413 35.69 26.01 -17.01
CA GLY A 413 36.42 27.01 -16.21
C GLY A 413 35.94 27.18 -14.77
N ASP A 414 36.70 26.63 -13.83
CA ASP A 414 36.62 26.86 -12.37
C ASP A 414 36.60 28.37 -12.00
N ALA A 415 35.71 28.75 -11.08
CA ALA A 415 35.84 30.00 -10.31
C ALA A 415 35.10 29.96 -8.97
N HIS A 416 35.74 29.41 -7.94
CA HIS A 416 35.53 29.84 -6.56
C HIS A 416 36.06 31.27 -6.40
N SER A 417 35.16 32.26 -6.26
CA SER A 417 35.35 33.58 -5.60
C SER A 417 34.52 34.65 -6.31
N GLY A 418 33.32 34.96 -5.82
CA GLY A 418 32.57 36.09 -6.37
C GLY A 418 31.14 36.30 -5.92
N VAL A 419 30.76 36.07 -4.65
CA VAL A 419 29.40 36.45 -4.18
C VAL A 419 29.43 36.93 -2.72
N VAL A 420 29.99 38.11 -2.45
CA VAL A 420 29.73 38.85 -1.18
C VAL A 420 29.46 40.35 -1.40
N THR A 421 29.41 40.85 -2.65
CA THR A 421 29.38 42.31 -2.88
C THR A 421 28.28 42.79 -3.82
N LEU A 422 27.05 42.27 -3.71
CA LEU A 422 25.92 42.81 -4.49
C LEU A 422 24.52 42.61 -3.84
N LEU A 423 24.43 42.76 -2.51
CA LEU A 423 23.14 42.73 -1.80
C LEU A 423 23.01 43.79 -0.69
N PHE A 424 23.75 44.91 -0.80
CA PHE A 424 23.64 46.03 0.14
C PHE A 424 23.18 47.37 -0.46
N CYS A 425 22.70 47.41 -1.72
CA CYS A 425 22.38 48.69 -2.39
C CYS A 425 20.96 48.85 -2.98
N ALA A 426 19.97 48.05 -2.58
CA ALA A 426 18.58 48.24 -3.03
C ALA A 426 17.57 48.34 -1.88
N ALA A 427 17.96 48.98 -0.78
CA ALA A 427 17.06 49.30 0.33
C ALA A 427 17.17 50.78 0.74
N LYS A 428 17.05 51.69 -0.24
CA LYS A 428 16.65 53.08 0.02
C LYS A 428 15.74 53.54 -1.11
N ASN A 429 14.56 54.01 -0.71
CA ASN A 429 13.44 54.50 -1.50
C ASN A 429 12.53 53.38 -2.04
N TYR A 430 11.52 53.00 -1.26
CA TYR A 430 10.10 53.17 -1.62
C TYR A 430 9.24 52.89 -0.38
N GLU A 431 8.19 53.68 -0.24
CA GLU A 431 7.36 53.82 0.96
C GLU A 431 6.53 52.59 1.33
N VAL A 432 6.16 52.59 2.60
CA VAL A 432 5.41 51.61 3.37
C VAL A 432 3.98 51.44 2.82
N VAL A 433 3.63 50.26 2.28
CA VAL A 433 2.43 49.42 2.57
C VAL A 433 2.58 48.09 1.81
N ALA A 434 3.44 47.17 2.27
CA ALA A 434 3.43 45.75 1.89
C ALA A 434 4.38 44.87 2.74
N PHE A 435 4.52 45.16 4.04
CA PHE A 435 5.43 44.40 4.92
C PHE A 435 4.65 43.45 5.83
N ARG A 436 4.07 42.38 5.28
CA ARG A 436 3.60 41.21 6.07
C ARG A 436 3.39 39.88 5.33
N ARG A 437 3.87 39.71 4.08
CA ARG A 437 3.65 38.45 3.32
C ARG A 437 4.89 37.78 2.69
N VAL A 438 6.11 38.28 2.88
CA VAL A 438 7.30 37.75 2.15
C VAL A 438 8.40 37.15 3.05
N MET A 439 8.31 37.27 4.38
CA MET A 439 9.32 36.71 5.31
C MET A 439 9.45 35.17 5.29
N PRO A 440 8.39 34.35 5.09
CA PRO A 440 8.55 32.89 5.15
C PRO A 440 9.37 32.31 3.99
N LYS A 441 9.30 32.89 2.79
CA LYS A 441 9.92 32.31 1.58
C LYS A 441 11.42 32.59 1.47
N VAL A 442 11.90 33.70 2.03
CA VAL A 442 13.34 34.05 2.01
C VAL A 442 14.13 33.23 3.03
N VAL A 443 13.54 32.89 4.17
CA VAL A 443 14.16 32.04 5.20
C VAL A 443 14.30 30.59 4.72
N THR A 444 13.32 30.07 3.98
CA THR A 444 13.35 28.71 3.41
C THR A 444 14.43 28.57 2.33
N LEU A 445 14.61 29.57 1.46
CA LEU A 445 15.64 29.57 0.42
C LEU A 445 17.06 29.66 1.00
N VAL A 446 17.27 30.41 2.08
CA VAL A 446 18.58 30.49 2.76
C VAL A 446 18.91 29.18 3.48
N ASN A 447 17.91 28.52 4.09
CA ASN A 447 18.11 27.23 4.77
C ASN A 447 18.37 26.07 3.78
N LEU A 448 17.70 26.05 2.62
CA LEU A 448 17.98 25.10 1.55
C LEU A 448 19.39 25.24 0.99
N TRP A 449 19.87 26.49 0.84
CA TRP A 449 21.22 26.76 0.37
C TRP A 449 22.31 26.35 1.38
N PHE A 450 22.07 26.54 2.69
CA PHE A 450 22.97 26.07 3.75
C PHE A 450 23.02 24.53 3.87
N ASN A 451 21.90 23.84 3.66
CA ASN A 451 21.86 22.38 3.67
C ASN A 451 22.55 21.77 2.44
N PHE A 452 22.42 22.42 1.28
CA PHE A 452 23.11 22.01 0.06
C PHE A 452 24.64 22.16 0.17
N LEU A 453 25.13 23.27 0.77
CA LEU A 453 26.57 23.44 1.04
C LEU A 453 27.12 22.42 2.07
N ARG A 454 26.32 22.02 3.06
CA ARG A 454 26.68 20.96 4.03
C ARG A 454 26.78 19.57 3.39
N MET A 455 25.91 19.28 2.42
CA MET A 455 25.95 18.03 1.67
C MET A 455 27.19 17.93 0.78
N LEU A 456 27.54 19.03 0.09
CA LEU A 456 28.75 19.11 -0.75
C LEU A 456 30.06 19.05 0.06
N THR A 457 30.10 19.59 1.29
CA THR A 457 31.26 19.47 2.18
C THR A 457 31.38 18.07 2.80
N TRP A 458 30.28 17.34 2.96
CA TRP A 458 30.31 15.95 3.43
C TRP A 458 30.77 14.95 2.35
N MET A 459 30.38 15.17 1.08
CA MET A 459 30.81 14.32 -0.04
C MET A 459 32.30 14.46 -0.39
N ASN A 460 32.91 15.64 -0.16
CA ASN A 460 34.34 15.88 -0.42
C ASN A 460 35.30 15.35 0.68
N TYR A 461 34.79 14.83 1.80
CA TYR A 461 35.60 14.30 2.90
C TYR A 461 35.52 12.77 3.07
N ASN A 462 34.70 12.08 2.27
CA ASN A 462 34.50 10.63 2.36
C ASN A 462 34.62 9.91 1.00
N PHE A 463 35.59 10.32 0.19
CA PHE A 463 36.11 9.53 -0.94
C PHE A 463 37.64 9.52 -0.93
#